data_AF-A0A7J4RDH5-F1
#
_entry.id   AF-A0A7J4RDH5-F1
#
_cell.length_a   1.000
_cell.length_b   1.000
_cell.length_c   1.000
_cell.angle_alpha   90.00
_cell.angle_beta   90.00
_cell.angle_gamma   90.00
#
_symmetry.space_group_name_H-M   'P 1'
#
loop_
_entity.id
_entity.type
_entity.pdbx_description
1 polymer ?
#
loop_
_entity_poly.entity_id
_entity_poly.type
_entity_poly.pdbx_seq_one_letter_code
_entity_poly.pdbx_strand_id
1 'polypeptide(L)'
;MVGLFVGGWYPSEEKAIMITPLFTMAGSLLTMAFPILMLLSGKHTAFVPWLILVSNLLLSLALFSTFSQRRVLVLHRGVHLSVVLFVASVVTVFIDQISNWIALGFCFGLFFTTYRVAEKTSAGFGVQFRREWDVKTYLQLDPSRLNHWKVMNAKPTNGLMALSRTKQQLAVMYCEFEDDGCWLHLDVFSDQIFNLEHFLVEEE
;
A
#
# COMPACT_ATOMS: atom_id res chain seq x y z
N MET A 1 3.06 -19.61 -2.20
CA MET A 1 3.02 -20.97 -1.62
C MET A 1 1.56 -21.29 -1.34
N VAL A 2 1.12 -22.46 -1.79
CA VAL A 2 -0.29 -22.86 -2.00
C VAL A 2 -1.09 -22.92 -0.69
N GLY A 3 -2.25 -22.28 -0.67
CA GLY A 3 -3.38 -22.62 0.19
C GLY A 3 -4.62 -22.64 -0.70
N LEU A 4 -5.02 -23.82 -1.18
CA LEU A 4 -6.15 -24.59 -0.65
C LEU A 4 -7.44 -23.76 -0.72
N PHE A 5 -8.33 -24.15 -1.62
CA PHE A 5 -9.72 -23.71 -1.67
C PHE A 5 -10.39 -24.13 -0.35
N VAL A 6 -10.32 -23.29 0.67
CA VAL A 6 -10.92 -23.55 1.98
C VAL A 6 -12.19 -22.72 2.08
N GLY A 7 -13.33 -23.38 2.31
CA GLY A 7 -14.61 -22.72 2.61
C GLY A 7 -15.10 -21.74 1.55
N GLY A 8 -14.96 -22.06 0.26
CA GLY A 8 -15.45 -21.22 -0.84
C GLY A 8 -14.61 -19.98 -1.16
N TRP A 9 -13.42 -19.83 -0.56
CA TRP A 9 -12.49 -18.76 -0.90
C TRP A 9 -11.62 -19.12 -2.12
N TYR A 10 -11.53 -18.19 -3.06
CA TYR A 10 -10.71 -18.28 -4.26
C TYR A 10 -9.55 -17.28 -4.17
N PRO A 11 -8.31 -17.65 -4.55
CA PRO A 11 -7.23 -16.68 -4.69
C PRO A 11 -7.57 -15.71 -5.83
N SER A 12 -7.54 -14.41 -5.54
CA SER A 12 -7.57 -13.38 -6.57
C SER A 12 -6.14 -13.20 -7.07
N GLU A 13 -5.79 -13.86 -8.18
CA GLU A 13 -4.43 -13.88 -8.75
C GLU A 13 -4.03 -12.53 -9.41
N GLU A 14 -4.24 -11.40 -8.73
CA GLU A 14 -3.49 -10.20 -9.09
C GLU A 14 -2.06 -10.36 -8.59
N LYS A 15 -1.23 -10.96 -9.44
CA LYS A 15 0.22 -10.91 -9.30
C LYS A 15 0.62 -9.44 -9.42
N ALA A 16 1.20 -8.88 -8.36
CA ALA A 16 1.61 -7.48 -8.32
C ALA A 16 2.52 -7.16 -9.52
N ILE A 17 2.07 -6.28 -10.42
CA ILE A 17 2.83 -5.86 -11.60
C ILE A 17 3.84 -4.81 -11.14
N MET A 18 5.08 -5.23 -10.90
CA MET A 18 6.12 -4.35 -10.33
C MET A 18 6.85 -3.47 -11.35
N ILE A 19 6.52 -3.56 -12.64
CA ILE A 19 7.23 -2.82 -13.70
C ILE A 19 7.14 -1.31 -13.49
N THR A 20 5.93 -0.78 -13.27
CA THR A 20 5.71 0.66 -13.13
C THR A 20 6.36 1.25 -11.87
N PRO A 21 6.19 0.65 -10.66
CA PRO A 21 6.91 1.11 -9.47
C PRO A 21 8.44 1.05 -9.63
N LEU A 22 8.97 -0.03 -10.24
CA LEU A 22 10.42 -0.19 -10.39
C LEU A 22 11.02 0.87 -11.33
N PHE A 23 10.37 1.11 -12.47
CA PHE A 23 10.84 2.09 -13.46
C PHE A 23 10.78 3.52 -12.92
N THR A 24 9.69 3.88 -12.25
CA THR A 24 9.52 5.20 -11.64
C THR A 24 10.51 5.42 -10.48
N MET A 25 10.77 4.41 -9.65
CA MET A 25 11.82 4.47 -8.63
C MET A 25 13.22 4.64 -9.23
N ALA A 26 13.57 3.89 -10.28
CA ALA A 26 14.85 4.03 -10.97
C ALA A 26 15.02 5.45 -11.57
N GLY A 27 13.97 5.97 -12.21
CA GLY A 27 13.95 7.35 -12.71
C GLY A 27 14.11 8.40 -11.60
N SER A 28 13.54 8.14 -10.42
CA SER A 28 13.70 9.03 -9.26
C SER A 28 15.14 9.08 -8.76
N LEU A 29 15.88 7.96 -8.74
CA LEU A 29 17.31 7.93 -8.37
C LEU A 29 18.16 8.75 -9.33
N LEU A 30 17.91 8.61 -10.63
CA LEU A 30 18.62 9.38 -11.65
C LEU A 30 18.38 10.88 -11.46
N THR A 31 17.11 11.27 -11.25
CA THR A 31 16.74 12.69 -11.03
C THR A 31 17.21 13.24 -9.68
N MET A 32 17.46 12.40 -8.67
CA MET A 32 18.09 12.80 -7.40
C MET A 32 19.62 12.91 -7.48
N ALA A 33 20.28 12.15 -8.36
CA ALA A 33 21.73 12.20 -8.52
C ALA A 33 22.21 13.55 -9.07
N PHE A 34 21.48 14.13 -10.03
CA PHE A 34 21.84 15.42 -10.63
C PHE A 34 21.86 16.59 -9.62
N PRO A 35 20.84 16.80 -8.76
CA PRO A 35 20.88 17.74 -7.65
C PRO A 35 22.12 17.62 -6.77
N ILE A 36 22.53 16.40 -6.42
CA ILE A 36 23.71 16.18 -5.57
C ILE A 36 24.96 16.69 -6.29
N LEU A 37 25.14 16.33 -7.56
CA LEU A 37 26.28 16.79 -8.37
C LEU A 37 26.27 18.32 -8.57
N MET A 38 25.10 18.93 -8.77
CA MET A 38 24.94 20.38 -8.91
C MET A 38 25.27 21.11 -7.60
N LEU A 39 24.83 20.60 -6.46
CA LEU A 39 25.15 21.16 -5.15
C LEU A 39 26.65 21.04 -4.81
N LEU A 40 27.26 19.89 -5.11
CA LEU A 40 28.70 19.67 -4.88
C LEU A 40 29.58 20.52 -5.81
N SER A 41 29.19 20.67 -7.07
CA SER A 41 29.94 21.48 -8.04
C SER A 41 29.70 22.98 -7.91
N GLY A 42 28.64 23.39 -7.22
CA GLY A 42 28.19 24.79 -7.13
C GLY A 42 27.65 25.35 -8.46
N LYS A 43 27.50 24.52 -9.50
CA LYS A 43 27.01 24.93 -10.82
C LYS A 43 25.54 24.56 -11.00
N HIS A 44 24.80 25.42 -11.70
CA HIS A 44 23.39 25.19 -12.05
C HIS A 44 22.47 24.93 -10.84
N THR A 45 22.81 25.46 -9.66
CA THR A 45 22.07 25.25 -8.41
C THR A 45 20.63 25.75 -8.46
N ALA A 46 20.32 26.71 -9.35
CA ALA A 46 18.95 27.17 -9.61
C ALA A 46 18.00 26.06 -10.10
N PHE A 47 18.52 24.98 -10.69
CA PHE A 47 17.72 23.85 -11.17
C PHE A 47 17.47 22.77 -10.11
N VAL A 48 18.18 22.81 -8.99
CA VAL A 48 18.10 21.81 -7.92
C VAL A 48 16.67 21.65 -7.38
N PRO A 49 15.93 22.72 -7.02
CA PRO A 49 14.54 22.64 -6.59
C PRO A 49 13.65 21.85 -7.55
N TRP A 50 13.77 22.13 -8.85
CA TRP A 50 12.95 21.51 -9.89
C TRP A 50 13.20 20.02 -10.02
N LEU A 51 14.47 19.62 -9.97
CA LEU A 51 14.84 18.20 -10.03
C LEU A 51 14.36 17.43 -8.80
N ILE A 52 14.40 18.03 -7.60
CA ILE A 52 13.81 17.43 -6.39
C ILE A 52 12.30 17.23 -6.55
N LEU A 53 11.58 18.21 -7.13
CA LEU A 53 10.14 18.08 -7.40
C LEU A 53 9.85 16.97 -8.40
N VAL A 54 10.65 16.83 -9.47
CA VAL A 54 10.51 15.71 -10.42
C VAL A 54 10.71 14.37 -9.72
N SER A 55 11.72 14.24 -8.85
CA SER A 55 11.95 13.02 -8.07
C SER A 55 10.77 12.72 -7.14
N ASN A 56 10.23 13.71 -6.45
CA ASN A 56 9.04 13.57 -5.60
C ASN A 56 7.81 13.09 -6.39
N LEU A 57 7.60 13.60 -7.62
CA LEU A 57 6.50 13.16 -8.49
C LEU A 57 6.67 11.70 -8.91
N LEU A 58 7.88 11.31 -9.34
CA LEU A 58 8.18 9.92 -9.70
C LEU A 58 7.98 8.97 -8.52
N LEU A 59 8.42 9.36 -7.32
CA LEU A 59 8.22 8.59 -6.10
C LEU A 59 6.74 8.48 -5.70
N SER A 60 5.97 9.56 -5.90
CA SER A 60 4.53 9.55 -5.65
C SER A 60 3.80 8.63 -6.60
N LEU A 61 4.19 8.61 -7.89
CA LEU A 61 3.67 7.66 -8.88
C LEU A 61 4.03 6.22 -8.53
N ALA A 62 5.25 5.96 -8.08
CA ALA A 62 5.67 4.63 -7.63
C ALA A 62 4.83 4.15 -6.44
N LEU A 63 4.64 5.01 -5.43
CA LEU A 63 3.83 4.72 -4.27
C LEU A 63 2.36 4.48 -4.69
N PHE A 64 1.82 5.32 -5.56
CA PHE A 64 0.48 5.20 -6.11
C PHE A 64 0.24 3.87 -6.80
N SER A 65 1.11 3.52 -7.74
CA SER A 65 1.03 2.25 -8.45
C SER A 65 1.20 1.04 -7.53
N THR A 66 1.95 1.17 -6.42
CA THR A 66 2.13 0.07 -5.47
C THR A 66 0.87 -0.12 -4.61
N PHE A 67 0.24 0.96 -4.15
CA PHE A 67 -0.96 0.83 -3.31
C PHE A 67 -2.22 0.55 -4.12
N SER A 68 -2.31 0.99 -5.38
CA SER A 68 -3.48 0.72 -6.21
C SER A 68 -3.69 -0.78 -6.44
N GLN A 69 -2.60 -1.56 -6.38
CA GLN A 69 -2.63 -3.02 -6.46
C GLN A 69 -3.06 -3.71 -5.15
N ARG A 70 -3.00 -3.02 -4.01
CA ARG A 70 -3.28 -3.60 -2.68
C ARG A 70 -3.92 -2.56 -1.76
N ARG A 71 -5.24 -2.58 -1.65
CA ARG A 71 -6.03 -1.62 -0.83
C ARG A 71 -5.61 -1.65 0.65
N VAL A 72 -5.16 -2.81 1.15
CA VAL A 72 -4.69 -2.97 2.55
C VAL A 72 -3.48 -2.08 2.87
N LEU A 73 -2.66 -1.71 1.89
CA LEU A 73 -1.44 -0.91 2.10
C LEU A 73 -1.75 0.52 2.58
N VAL A 74 -2.97 1.02 2.39
CA VAL A 74 -3.41 2.33 2.93
C VAL A 74 -3.26 2.39 4.46
N LEU A 75 -3.35 1.26 5.16
CA LEU A 75 -3.20 1.17 6.62
C LEU A 75 -1.75 0.96 7.06
N HIS A 76 -0.82 0.75 6.11
CA HIS A 76 0.57 0.46 6.41
C HIS A 76 1.31 1.75 6.80
N ARG A 77 2.01 1.72 7.94
CA ARG A 77 2.73 2.89 8.49
C ARG A 77 3.76 3.47 7.51
N GLY A 78 4.37 2.62 6.68
CA GLY A 78 5.30 3.06 5.65
C GLY A 78 4.66 4.01 4.62
N VAL A 79 3.40 3.79 4.25
CA VAL A 79 2.68 4.65 3.31
C VAL A 79 2.39 6.02 3.94
N HIS A 80 1.92 6.04 5.19
CA HIS A 80 1.72 7.30 5.92
C HIS A 80 3.03 8.09 6.09
N LEU A 81 4.12 7.40 6.41
CA LEU A 81 5.44 8.02 6.52
C LEU A 81 5.90 8.59 5.17
N SER A 82 5.67 7.88 4.06
CA SER A 82 5.94 8.40 2.72
C SER A 82 5.16 9.69 2.43
N VAL A 83 3.87 9.77 2.80
CA VAL A 83 3.09 11.02 2.62
C VAL A 83 3.69 12.17 3.42
N VAL A 84 4.08 11.92 4.68
CA VAL A 84 4.72 12.95 5.52
C VAL A 84 6.06 13.41 4.92
N LEU A 85 6.88 12.47 4.45
CA LEU A 85 8.18 12.78 3.82
C LEU A 85 8.01 13.54 2.50
N PHE A 86 6.99 13.20 1.70
CA PHE A 86 6.66 13.94 0.48
C PHE A 86 6.28 15.39 0.80
N VAL A 87 5.35 15.60 1.74
CA VAL A 87 4.94 16.96 2.12
C VAL A 87 6.11 17.74 2.69
N ALA A 88 6.92 17.14 3.56
CA ALA A 88 8.12 17.78 4.11
C ALA A 88 9.11 18.17 3.02
N SER A 89 9.39 17.24 2.08
CA SER A 89 10.25 17.49 0.92
C SER A 89 9.74 18.68 0.11
N VAL A 90 8.47 18.66 -0.32
CA VAL A 90 7.87 19.75 -1.11
C VAL A 90 7.91 21.09 -0.37
N VAL A 91 7.48 21.14 0.89
CA VAL A 91 7.46 22.38 1.68
C VAL A 91 8.87 22.95 1.82
N THR A 92 9.87 22.10 2.11
CA THR A 92 11.25 22.57 2.28
C THR A 92 11.90 23.09 0.99
N VAL A 93 11.44 22.66 -0.19
CA VAL A 93 11.90 23.20 -1.48
C VAL A 93 11.46 24.66 -1.68
N PHE A 94 10.32 25.07 -1.13
CA PHE A 94 9.75 26.41 -1.32
C PHE A 94 10.08 27.41 -0.20
N ILE A 95 10.82 26.98 0.83
CA ILE A 95 11.25 27.86 1.92
C ILE A 95 12.69 28.28 1.64
N ASP A 96 12.89 29.52 1.17
CA ASP A 96 14.20 30.07 0.78
C ASP A 96 15.26 30.02 1.90
N GLN A 97 14.82 29.98 3.17
CA GLN A 97 15.69 29.90 4.34
C GLN A 97 16.22 28.49 4.62
N ILE A 98 15.65 27.45 3.99
CA ILE A 98 16.01 26.06 4.21
C ILE A 98 16.95 25.59 3.09
N SER A 99 18.02 24.91 3.48
CA SER A 99 18.97 24.33 2.53
C SER A 99 18.31 23.24 1.67
N ASN A 100 18.56 23.27 0.36
CA ASN A 100 18.13 22.22 -0.57
C ASN A 100 18.65 20.82 -0.20
N TRP A 101 19.72 20.72 0.60
CA TRP A 101 20.20 19.45 1.15
C TRP A 101 19.17 18.80 2.09
N ILE A 102 18.39 19.59 2.83
CA ILE A 102 17.34 19.08 3.72
C ILE A 102 16.18 18.53 2.90
N ALA A 103 15.74 19.26 1.88
CA ALA A 103 14.73 18.79 0.94
C ALA A 103 15.14 17.48 0.25
N LEU A 104 16.41 17.41 -0.17
CA LEU A 104 16.98 16.21 -0.77
C LEU A 104 17.05 15.03 0.23
N GLY A 105 17.35 15.31 1.50
CA GLY A 105 17.28 14.33 2.58
C GLY A 105 15.88 13.74 2.77
N PHE A 106 14.83 14.58 2.76
CA PHE A 106 13.45 14.11 2.81
C PHE A 106 13.06 13.31 1.57
N CYS A 107 13.47 13.75 0.38
CA CYS A 107 13.26 13.03 -0.88
C CYS A 107 13.95 11.64 -0.86
N PHE A 108 15.17 11.56 -0.32
CA PHE A 108 15.87 10.28 -0.16
C PHE A 108 15.18 9.37 0.86
N GLY A 109 14.70 9.93 1.97
CA GLY A 109 13.87 9.22 2.93
C GLY A 109 12.61 8.64 2.26
N LEU A 110 11.92 9.44 1.43
CA LEU A 110 10.75 9.04 0.68
C LEU A 110 11.05 7.88 -0.28
N PHE A 111 12.21 7.93 -0.95
CA PHE A 111 12.66 6.82 -1.80
C PHE A 111 12.77 5.53 -0.99
N PHE A 112 13.47 5.58 0.14
CA PHE A 112 13.70 4.38 0.96
C PHE A 112 12.42 3.79 1.55
N THR A 113 11.49 4.64 2.00
CA THR A 113 10.19 4.16 2.50
C THR A 113 9.36 3.54 1.38
N THR A 114 9.34 4.14 0.20
CA THR A 114 8.64 3.63 -0.98
C THR A 114 9.22 2.30 -1.42
N TYR A 115 10.55 2.20 -1.50
CA TYR A 115 11.26 0.97 -1.83
C TYR A 115 10.91 -0.17 -0.86
N ARG A 116 10.96 0.07 0.46
CA ARG A 116 10.62 -0.97 1.46
C ARG A 116 9.17 -1.45 1.36
N VAL A 117 8.24 -0.57 0.99
CA VAL A 117 6.84 -0.98 0.78
C VAL A 117 6.74 -1.83 -0.48
N ALA A 118 7.34 -1.39 -1.59
CA ALA A 118 7.34 -2.14 -2.85
C ALA A 118 8.04 -3.51 -2.73
N GLU A 119 9.17 -3.57 -2.02
CA GLU A 119 9.92 -4.79 -1.75
C GLU A 119 9.05 -5.83 -1.05
N LYS A 120 8.39 -5.47 0.06
CA LYS A 120 7.48 -6.37 0.78
C LYS A 120 6.32 -6.84 -0.08
N THR A 121 5.72 -5.94 -0.86
CA THR A 121 4.64 -6.30 -1.79
C THR A 121 5.14 -7.29 -2.84
N SER A 122 6.35 -7.11 -3.35
CA SER A 122 6.96 -7.99 -4.36
C SER A 122 7.37 -9.36 -3.78
N ALA A 123 7.73 -9.40 -2.50
CA ALA A 123 8.04 -10.62 -1.76
C ALA A 123 6.79 -11.49 -1.46
N GLY A 124 5.61 -11.07 -1.90
CA GLY A 124 4.37 -11.84 -1.77
C GLY A 124 3.69 -11.71 -0.41
N PHE A 125 3.99 -10.65 0.35
CA PHE A 125 3.35 -10.40 1.65
C PHE A 125 1.86 -10.06 1.49
N GLY A 126 1.45 -9.58 0.31
CA GLY A 126 0.07 -9.29 -0.03
C GLY A 126 -0.61 -10.45 -0.74
N VAL A 127 -1.58 -11.09 -0.10
CA VAL A 127 -2.47 -12.10 -0.69
C VAL A 127 -3.90 -11.59 -0.66
N GLN A 128 -4.63 -11.81 -1.75
CA GLN A 128 -6.04 -11.45 -1.85
C GLN A 128 -6.86 -12.69 -2.10
N PHE A 129 -7.92 -12.84 -1.32
CA PHE A 129 -8.92 -13.88 -1.47
C PHE A 129 -10.25 -13.23 -1.81
N ARG A 130 -11.06 -13.92 -2.60
CA ARG A 130 -12.43 -13.52 -2.93
C ARG A 130 -13.37 -14.69 -2.72
N ARG A 131 -14.59 -14.41 -2.30
CA ARG A 131 -15.65 -15.39 -2.11
C ARG A 131 -16.98 -14.79 -2.53
N GLU A 132 -17.81 -15.57 -3.21
CA GLU A 132 -19.19 -15.15 -3.52
C GLU A 132 -19.99 -15.00 -2.22
N TRP A 133 -20.74 -13.90 -2.10
CA TRP A 133 -21.42 -13.53 -0.86
C TRP A 133 -22.87 -13.14 -1.11
N ASP A 134 -23.79 -13.65 -0.30
CA ASP A 134 -25.19 -13.23 -0.36
C ASP A 134 -25.34 -11.83 0.28
N VAL A 135 -25.93 -10.91 -0.46
CA VAL A 135 -26.22 -9.53 -0.03
C VAL A 135 -27.12 -9.48 1.22
N LYS A 136 -27.94 -10.52 1.44
CA LYS A 136 -28.82 -10.62 2.60
C LYS A 136 -28.11 -11.11 3.86
N THR A 137 -26.95 -11.74 3.71
CA THR A 137 -26.21 -12.35 4.81
C THR A 137 -25.30 -11.32 5.47
N TYR A 138 -25.45 -11.16 6.78
CA TYR A 138 -24.57 -10.31 7.58
C TYR A 138 -23.20 -10.96 7.73
N LEU A 139 -22.15 -10.14 7.68
CA LEU A 139 -20.78 -10.58 7.97
C LEU A 139 -20.67 -10.96 9.45
N GLN A 140 -20.57 -12.26 9.72
CA GLN A 140 -20.26 -12.81 11.03
C GLN A 140 -18.88 -13.48 11.01
N LEU A 141 -17.96 -12.97 11.82
CA LEU A 141 -16.63 -13.55 12.00
C LEU A 141 -16.66 -14.60 13.11
N ASP A 142 -15.80 -15.60 13.01
CA ASP A 142 -15.60 -16.57 14.08
C ASP A 142 -15.25 -15.87 15.40
N PRO A 143 -15.94 -16.21 16.52
CA PRO A 143 -15.69 -15.61 17.83
C PRO A 143 -14.23 -15.65 18.28
N SER A 144 -13.48 -16.68 17.90
CA SER A 144 -12.05 -16.83 18.19
C SER A 144 -11.18 -15.73 17.55
N ARG A 145 -11.67 -15.10 16.48
CA ARG A 145 -10.95 -14.07 15.72
C ARG A 145 -11.39 -12.65 16.05
N LEU A 146 -12.53 -12.45 16.72
CA LEU A 146 -13.06 -11.13 17.07
C LEU A 146 -12.10 -10.25 17.90
N ASN A 147 -11.16 -10.85 18.63
CA ASN A 147 -10.22 -10.11 19.50
C ASN A 147 -9.33 -9.10 18.76
N HIS A 148 -9.07 -9.29 17.46
CA HIS A 148 -8.18 -8.42 16.67
C HIS A 148 -8.82 -7.91 15.37
N TRP A 149 -10.08 -8.30 15.12
CA TRP A 149 -10.88 -7.85 13.99
C TRP A 149 -11.91 -6.83 14.44
N LYS A 150 -11.88 -5.64 13.84
CA LYS A 150 -12.89 -4.61 14.04
C LYS A 150 -13.86 -4.63 12.87
N VAL A 151 -15.09 -5.09 13.12
CA VAL A 151 -16.19 -5.00 12.16
C VAL A 151 -16.72 -3.57 12.18
N MET A 152 -16.67 -2.90 11.02
CA MET A 152 -17.19 -1.55 10.83
C MET A 152 -18.61 -1.57 10.29
N ASN A 153 -18.87 -2.46 9.31
CA ASN A 153 -20.17 -2.69 8.72
C ASN A 153 -20.41 -4.20 8.58
N ALA A 154 -21.43 -4.71 9.25
CA ALA A 154 -21.84 -6.10 9.09
C ALA A 154 -22.68 -6.33 7.83
N LYS A 155 -23.34 -5.29 7.30
CA LYS A 155 -24.07 -5.37 6.03
C LYS A 155 -23.10 -5.27 4.85
N PRO A 156 -23.31 -6.05 3.77
CA PRO A 156 -22.56 -5.89 2.53
C PRO A 156 -22.63 -4.45 2.01
N THR A 157 -21.47 -3.82 1.86
CA THR A 157 -21.35 -2.45 1.32
C THR A 157 -20.13 -2.37 0.40
N ASN A 158 -20.17 -1.46 -0.58
CA ASN A 158 -19.02 -1.14 -1.46
C ASN A 158 -17.80 -0.56 -0.71
N GLY A 159 -17.86 -0.48 0.63
CA GLY A 159 -16.81 0.06 1.48
C GLY A 159 -16.12 -1.01 2.33
N LEU A 160 -15.23 -0.56 3.20
CA LEU A 160 -14.58 -1.42 4.19
C LEU A 160 -15.62 -1.97 5.18
N MET A 161 -15.69 -3.29 5.29
CA MET A 161 -16.60 -4.00 6.19
C MET A 161 -15.92 -4.38 7.50
N ALA A 162 -14.69 -4.89 7.43
CA ALA A 162 -13.90 -5.21 8.61
C ALA A 162 -12.41 -4.96 8.36
N LEU A 163 -11.69 -4.68 9.44
CA LEU A 163 -10.24 -4.53 9.42
C LEU A 163 -9.61 -5.29 10.57
N SER A 164 -8.40 -5.77 10.35
CA SER A 164 -7.54 -6.36 11.36
C SER A 164 -6.17 -5.72 11.29
N ARG A 165 -5.66 -5.35 12.47
CA ARG A 165 -4.34 -4.75 12.62
C ARG A 165 -3.63 -5.33 13.82
N THR A 166 -2.64 -6.17 13.56
CA THR A 166 -1.72 -6.70 14.55
C THR A 166 -0.29 -6.24 14.22
N LYS A 167 0.69 -6.65 15.02
CA LYS A 167 2.11 -6.35 14.75
C LYS A 167 2.64 -7.07 13.49
N GLN A 168 2.05 -8.20 13.14
CA GLN A 168 2.52 -9.10 12.07
C GLN A 168 1.57 -9.13 10.86
N GLN A 169 0.36 -8.60 11.01
CA GLN A 169 -0.66 -8.66 9.97
C GLN A 169 -1.48 -7.38 9.89
N LEU A 170 -1.70 -6.93 8.66
CA LEU A 170 -2.77 -6.01 8.29
C LEU A 170 -3.72 -6.77 7.39
N ALA A 171 -5.01 -6.70 7.64
CA ALA A 171 -6.01 -7.27 6.74
C ALA A 171 -7.25 -6.40 6.67
N VAL A 172 -7.88 -6.39 5.50
CA VAL A 172 -9.13 -5.69 5.27
C VAL A 172 -10.11 -6.58 4.52
N MET A 173 -11.38 -6.46 4.88
CA MET A 173 -12.50 -7.04 4.15
C MET A 173 -13.36 -5.94 3.56
N TYR A 174 -13.79 -6.14 2.33
CA TYR A 174 -14.72 -5.27 1.62
C TYR A 174 -15.57 -6.09 0.67
N CYS A 175 -16.78 -5.63 0.37
CA CYS A 175 -17.58 -6.19 -0.71
C CYS A 175 -17.44 -5.35 -1.98
N GLU A 176 -17.49 -6.02 -3.11
CA GLU A 176 -17.59 -5.44 -4.44
C GLU A 176 -18.85 -5.99 -5.10
N PHE A 177 -19.75 -5.11 -5.51
CA PHE A 177 -20.96 -5.48 -6.23
C PHE A 177 -20.65 -5.43 -7.72
N GLU A 178 -20.64 -6.60 -8.35
CA GLU A 178 -20.49 -6.77 -9.81
C GLU A 178 -21.87 -7.05 -10.43
N ASP A 179 -21.96 -6.97 -11.76
CA ASP A 179 -23.22 -7.17 -12.50
C ASP A 179 -23.87 -8.55 -12.21
N ASP A 180 -23.07 -9.56 -11.87
CA ASP A 180 -23.48 -10.93 -11.62
C ASP A 180 -23.65 -11.28 -10.12
N GLY A 181 -23.36 -10.37 -9.18
CA GLY A 181 -23.50 -10.66 -7.74
C GLY A 181 -22.61 -9.84 -6.82
N CYS A 182 -22.58 -10.21 -5.53
CA CYS A 182 -21.74 -9.58 -4.52
C CYS A 182 -20.54 -10.48 -4.20
N TRP A 183 -19.34 -9.92 -4.30
CA TRP A 183 -18.09 -10.60 -3.96
C TRP A 183 -17.51 -10.02 -2.69
N LEU A 184 -17.24 -10.88 -1.70
CA LEU A 184 -16.49 -10.52 -0.51
C LEU A 184 -14.99 -10.72 -0.78
N HIS A 185 -14.24 -9.63 -0.68
CA HIS A 185 -12.79 -9.62 -0.82
C HIS A 185 -12.13 -9.53 0.55
N LEU A 186 -11.03 -10.26 0.68
CA LEU A 186 -10.14 -10.25 1.82
C LEU A 186 -8.72 -9.98 1.31
N ASP A 187 -8.18 -8.80 1.62
CA ASP A 187 -6.81 -8.41 1.28
C ASP A 187 -5.96 -8.46 2.56
N VAL A 188 -4.96 -9.34 2.57
CA VAL A 188 -4.10 -9.62 3.72
C VAL A 188 -2.66 -9.25 3.37
N PHE A 189 -2.06 -8.44 4.22
CA PHE A 189 -0.65 -8.10 4.19
C PHE A 189 0.05 -8.63 5.45
N SER A 190 0.77 -9.75 5.31
CA SER A 190 1.47 -10.40 6.43
C SER A 190 2.76 -11.08 5.97
N ASP A 191 3.68 -11.25 6.90
CA ASP A 191 4.88 -12.09 6.76
C ASP A 191 4.58 -13.59 6.99
N GLN A 192 3.39 -13.92 7.50
CA GLN A 192 2.95 -15.27 7.82
C GLN A 192 1.82 -15.73 6.91
N ILE A 193 1.65 -17.06 6.81
CA ILE A 193 0.53 -17.67 6.09
C ILE A 193 -0.76 -17.33 6.83
N PHE A 194 -1.71 -16.72 6.11
CA PHE A 194 -3.03 -16.45 6.66
C PHE A 194 -3.89 -17.71 6.65
N ASN A 195 -4.33 -18.16 7.82
CA ASN A 195 -5.23 -19.31 7.93
C ASN A 195 -6.67 -18.89 7.61
N LEU A 196 -7.30 -19.50 6.60
CA LEU A 196 -8.68 -19.26 6.19
C LEU A 196 -9.70 -20.25 6.81
N GLU A 197 -9.24 -21.29 7.51
CA GLU A 197 -10.13 -22.26 8.16
C GLU A 197 -11.00 -21.58 9.21
N HIS A 198 -12.31 -21.86 9.14
CA HIS A 198 -13.35 -21.32 10.03
C HIS A 198 -13.29 -19.78 10.13
N PHE A 199 -13.01 -19.09 9.02
CA PHE A 199 -12.88 -17.64 9.07
C PHE A 199 -14.23 -16.91 9.22
N LEU A 200 -15.28 -17.44 8.59
CA LEU A 200 -16.65 -16.93 8.65
C LEU A 200 -17.55 -17.96 9.32
N VAL A 201 -18.54 -17.47 10.07
CA VAL A 201 -19.65 -18.28 10.58
C VAL A 201 -20.84 -18.02 9.67
N GLU A 202 -21.36 -19.08 9.07
CA GLU A 202 -22.60 -19.04 8.30
C GLU A 202 -23.68 -19.66 9.17
N GLU A 203 -24.72 -18.89 9.49
CA GLU A 203 -25.95 -19.46 10.03
C GLU A 203 -26.62 -20.26 8.89
N GLU A 204 -26.84 -21.56 9.11
CA GLU A 204 -27.64 -22.44 8.24
C GLU A 204 -29.09 -21.94 8.10
#